data_AF-A0A6P9EWC8-F1
#
_entry.id   AF-A0A6P9EWC8-F1
#
_cell.length_a   1.000
_cell.length_b   1.000
_cell.length_c   1.000
_cell.angle_alpha   90.00
_cell.angle_beta   90.00
_cell.angle_gamma   90.00
#
_symmetry.space_group_name_H-M   'P 1'
#
loop_
_entity.id
_entity.type
_entity.pdbx_description
1 polymer ?
#
loop_
_entity_poly.entity_id
_entity_poly.type
_entity_poly.pdbx_seq_one_letter_code
_entity_poly.pdbx_strand_id
1 'polypeptide(L)'
;MLVQYYALRTISFSKKYRSYPRFSVMAGGTPMSSSNCDVDADPGRTYQVVLAATREMGIGKDGKLPWRLPSDLKFFKELTTATSDPGKKNAVVMGRKTWESIPLEYRPLPGRLNVVLTRSGSTDIATAENVVICGSIPSALKLLAESTYSLSVEKVFIIGGSQILREALNSSQCAAIHITEIETSIECDTFTPNIDFSVFQPWYSSSPLVENHIRYSFVSYVRVRSSAIEARASRSEDSSKFDVERFTFLPKMIFEKHDEYVYLKLVQEIISSGTQKDDRTGTGTLSKFGCQMRFNLRRSFPLLTTKRVFWRGVVEELLWFISGSTNAKVLQEKDVHIWDGNGSRDFLDRHIGLPDREEGDLGPIYGFQWRHFGARYTNMHADYTSQGFDQLSDIIDKIKNRPDDRRIILSAWNPQDLKLMALPPCHMFAQFYVANGELSCQMYQRSADMGLGVPFNIASYALLTCMIAHVCGLFPGDFIHIIGDAHVYKTHIRPLQEQLQKLPKPFPILKINPAKKDIDSFVAADFELVGYDPHQEIEMKMAV
;
A
#
# COMPACT_ATOMS: atom_id res chain seq x y z
N MET A 1 -14.11 41.90 10.93
CA MET A 1 -15.19 42.29 11.86
C MET A 1 -15.42 41.07 12.78
N LEU A 2 -14.96 41.17 14.04
CA LEU A 2 -15.13 40.32 15.25
C LEU A 2 -14.82 38.80 15.15
N VAL A 3 -13.85 38.13 15.83
CA VAL A 3 -13.20 38.14 17.18
C VAL A 3 -13.70 37.01 18.11
N GLN A 4 -12.73 36.24 18.69
CA GLN A 4 -12.73 35.43 19.96
C GLN A 4 -13.44 34.05 20.00
N TYR A 5 -13.03 32.99 20.73
CA TYR A 5 -12.23 32.71 21.96
C TYR A 5 -11.48 31.35 21.78
N TYR A 6 -10.36 30.96 22.44
CA TYR A 6 -10.12 30.78 23.89
C TYR A 6 -8.63 30.77 24.27
N ALA A 7 -8.36 31.21 25.52
CA ALA A 7 -7.05 31.28 26.16
C ALA A 7 -6.89 30.27 27.33
N LEU A 8 -5.66 29.74 27.44
CA LEU A 8 -4.82 29.45 28.62
C LEU A 8 -5.43 28.99 29.96
N ARG A 9 -4.87 27.91 30.51
CA ARG A 9 -4.49 27.82 31.93
C ARG A 9 -3.10 27.18 32.11
N THR A 10 -2.28 27.89 32.87
CA THR A 10 -0.94 27.62 33.38
C THR A 10 -0.95 26.69 34.60
N ILE A 11 0.09 25.87 34.77
CA ILE A 11 0.60 25.44 36.08
C ILE A 11 2.13 25.51 36.07
N SER A 12 2.67 26.24 37.04
CA SER A 12 4.10 26.48 37.30
C SER A 12 4.66 25.39 38.23
N PHE A 13 5.92 24.99 38.03
CA PHE A 13 6.76 24.52 39.14
C PHE A 13 8.19 25.06 39.02
N SER A 14 8.68 25.53 40.16
CA SER A 14 9.98 26.18 40.35
C SER A 14 11.02 25.22 40.92
N LYS A 15 12.29 25.57 40.65
CA LYS A 15 13.49 25.52 41.52
C LYS A 15 14.59 24.48 41.24
N LYS A 16 15.76 25.11 41.01
CA LYS A 16 17.10 24.90 41.60
C LYS A 16 18.08 23.98 40.86
N TYR A 17 18.97 24.66 40.14
CA TYR A 17 20.31 24.24 39.74
C TYR A 17 21.20 23.85 40.93
N ARG A 18 22.03 22.83 40.74
CA ARG A 18 23.22 22.52 41.53
C ARG A 18 24.40 22.25 40.59
N SER A 19 25.57 22.66 41.04
CA SER A 19 26.84 22.92 40.34
C SER A 19 27.78 21.72 40.14
N TYR A 20 28.49 21.69 38.99
CA TYR A 20 29.92 21.38 38.71
C TYR A 20 30.56 20.04 39.21
N PRO A 21 31.59 19.45 38.51
CA PRO A 21 32.79 20.16 38.04
C PRO A 21 33.34 19.86 36.64
N ARG A 22 34.24 20.78 36.26
CA ARG A 22 35.12 20.85 35.09
C ARG A 22 36.11 19.69 35.03
N PHE A 23 36.43 19.24 33.82
CA PHE A 23 37.78 18.79 33.47
C PHE A 23 38.24 19.49 32.19
N SER A 24 39.44 20.05 32.28
CA SER A 24 40.17 20.79 31.26
C SER A 24 41.37 19.93 30.87
N VAL A 25 41.60 19.71 29.56
CA VAL A 25 42.94 19.41 29.05
C VAL A 25 43.10 20.14 27.71
N MET A 26 44.14 20.96 27.63
CA MET A 26 44.57 21.69 26.44
C MET A 26 45.45 20.84 25.51
N ALA A 27 45.27 21.09 24.21
CA ALA A 27 46.25 21.31 23.14
C ALA A 27 47.46 20.38 22.93
N GLY A 28 47.64 20.00 21.65
CA GLY A 28 48.96 19.99 21.00
C GLY A 28 49.18 18.86 20.01
N GLY A 29 49.39 19.20 18.73
CA GLY A 29 50.10 18.34 17.78
C GLY A 29 49.59 18.37 16.33
N THR A 30 50.28 19.11 15.46
CA THR A 30 50.38 18.82 14.02
C THR A 30 51.82 18.38 13.76
N PRO A 31 52.10 17.42 12.85
CA PRO A 31 52.45 17.81 11.48
C PRO A 31 52.12 16.81 10.34
N MET A 32 51.87 17.40 9.16
CA MET A 32 52.14 17.01 7.75
C MET A 32 52.40 15.54 7.31
N SER A 33 51.59 15.04 6.34
CA SER A 33 51.92 14.93 4.88
C SER A 33 51.37 13.67 4.16
N SER A 34 50.84 13.93 2.95
CA SER A 34 50.66 13.09 1.75
C SER A 34 49.96 11.73 1.82
N SER A 35 48.81 11.63 1.16
CA SER A 35 48.63 10.73 0.00
C SER A 35 47.29 11.02 -0.68
N ASN A 36 47.32 11.06 -2.02
CA ASN A 36 46.13 11.09 -2.87
C ASN A 36 45.28 9.86 -2.55
N CYS A 37 44.12 10.08 -1.96
CA CYS A 37 43.04 9.11 -1.96
C CYS A 37 41.92 9.70 -2.82
N ASP A 38 41.47 8.90 -3.79
CA ASP A 38 40.27 9.16 -4.57
C ASP A 38 39.17 9.67 -3.65
N VAL A 39 38.58 10.80 -4.03
CA VAL A 39 37.46 11.41 -3.32
C VAL A 39 36.27 10.48 -3.50
N ASP A 40 36.16 9.53 -2.58
CA ASP A 40 34.95 8.77 -2.33
C ASP A 40 33.85 9.82 -2.08
N ALA A 41 32.90 9.91 -2.99
CA ALA A 41 31.86 10.91 -2.94
C ALA A 41 31.04 10.66 -1.67
N ASP A 42 31.29 11.47 -0.63
CA ASP A 42 30.53 11.50 0.62
C ASP A 42 29.04 11.34 0.31
N PRO A 43 28.38 10.22 0.70
CA PRO A 43 27.00 9.96 0.36
C PRO A 43 26.14 10.93 1.18
N GLY A 44 26.01 12.16 0.67
CA GLY A 44 25.29 13.23 1.32
C GLY A 44 23.88 12.79 1.71
N ARG A 45 23.42 13.29 2.84
CA ARG A 45 22.13 12.98 3.46
C ARG A 45 20.98 12.93 2.42
N THR A 46 20.16 11.87 2.47
CA THR A 46 18.95 11.76 1.63
C THR A 46 17.85 12.69 2.12
N TYR A 47 16.88 12.96 1.25
CA TYR A 47 15.73 13.81 1.58
C TYR A 47 14.43 13.24 1.01
N GLN A 48 13.32 13.83 1.45
CA GLN A 48 11.98 13.53 0.98
C GLN A 48 11.37 14.80 0.38
N VAL A 49 10.52 14.67 -0.63
CA VAL A 49 9.83 15.81 -1.24
C VAL A 49 8.40 15.87 -0.69
N VAL A 50 7.92 17.08 -0.39
CA VAL A 50 6.53 17.31 -0.01
C VAL A 50 5.94 18.37 -0.93
N LEU A 51 4.83 18.06 -1.60
CA LEU A 51 4.16 18.98 -2.51
C LEU A 51 2.65 18.71 -2.60
N ALA A 52 1.89 19.69 -3.08
CA ALA A 52 0.53 19.50 -3.55
C ALA A 52 0.50 19.87 -5.03
N ALA A 53 -0.12 19.03 -5.88
CA ALA A 53 -0.13 19.28 -7.31
C ALA A 53 -1.40 18.75 -7.99
N THR A 54 -1.82 19.39 -9.08
CA THR A 54 -2.86 18.85 -9.97
C THR A 54 -2.36 17.61 -10.71
N ARG A 55 -3.26 16.94 -11.44
CA ARG A 55 -2.91 15.80 -12.31
C ARG A 55 -1.84 16.14 -13.36
N GLU A 56 -1.80 17.38 -13.82
CA GLU A 56 -0.82 17.93 -14.75
C GLU A 56 0.43 18.48 -14.06
N MET A 57 0.62 18.16 -12.77
CA MET A 57 1.73 18.63 -11.93
C MET A 57 1.77 20.16 -11.77
N GLY A 58 0.61 20.82 -11.83
CA GLY A 58 0.47 22.25 -11.53
C GLY A 58 0.48 22.50 -10.02
N ILE A 59 1.29 23.46 -9.57
CA ILE A 59 1.53 23.73 -8.14
C ILE A 59 1.25 25.18 -7.73
N GLY A 60 0.98 26.07 -8.68
CA GLY A 60 0.93 27.50 -8.45
C GLY A 60 0.25 28.28 -9.55
N LYS A 61 -0.33 29.43 -9.17
CA LYS A 61 -0.91 30.45 -10.04
C LYS A 61 -0.60 31.82 -9.46
N ASP A 62 -0.04 32.73 -10.25
CA ASP A 62 0.32 34.11 -9.85
C ASP A 62 1.14 34.19 -8.55
N GLY A 63 2.06 33.22 -8.37
CA GLY A 63 2.93 33.15 -7.18
C GLY A 63 2.25 32.67 -5.89
N LYS A 64 1.02 32.14 -5.96
CA LYS A 64 0.25 31.63 -4.82
C LYS A 64 -0.21 30.18 -5.07
N LEU A 65 -0.66 29.52 -4.02
CA LEU A 65 -1.39 28.26 -4.14
C LEU A 65 -2.76 28.53 -4.78
N PRO A 66 -3.16 27.80 -5.84
CA PRO A 66 -4.45 28.00 -6.51
C PRO A 66 -5.66 27.51 -5.70
N TRP A 67 -5.43 26.83 -4.58
CA TRP A 67 -6.46 26.24 -3.73
C TRP A 67 -6.25 26.58 -2.26
N ARG A 68 -7.29 26.37 -1.47
CA ARG A 68 -7.25 26.49 -0.01
C ARG A 68 -7.74 25.20 0.63
N LEU A 69 -6.79 24.41 1.13
CA LEU A 69 -7.04 23.10 1.72
C LEU A 69 -6.45 23.03 3.14
N PRO A 70 -7.20 23.42 4.19
CA PRO A 70 -6.73 23.30 5.58
C PRO A 70 -6.25 21.89 5.95
N SER A 71 -6.89 20.86 5.41
CA SER A 71 -6.52 19.47 5.67
C SER A 71 -5.16 19.09 5.05
N ASP A 72 -4.83 19.64 3.87
CA ASP A 72 -3.50 19.51 3.25
C ASP A 72 -2.42 20.21 4.10
N LEU A 73 -2.67 21.44 4.54
CA LEU A 73 -1.73 22.16 5.40
C LEU A 73 -1.51 21.45 6.75
N LYS A 74 -2.56 20.82 7.30
CA LYS A 74 -2.45 19.98 8.49
C LYS A 74 -1.57 18.76 8.23
N PHE A 75 -1.80 18.05 7.12
CA PHE A 75 -0.98 16.91 6.71
C PHE A 75 0.49 17.31 6.50
N PHE A 76 0.75 18.40 5.76
CA PHE A 76 2.08 18.97 5.58
C PHE A 76 2.78 19.26 6.92
N LYS A 77 2.06 19.90 7.85
CA LYS A 77 2.59 20.22 9.17
C LYS A 77 2.94 18.95 9.94
N GLU A 78 2.01 18.00 10.04
CA GLU A 78 2.23 16.73 10.75
C GLU A 78 3.42 15.97 10.16
N LEU A 79 3.46 15.80 8.84
CA LEU A 79 4.51 15.11 8.12
C LEU A 79 5.90 15.74 8.37
N THR A 80 5.99 17.06 8.27
CA THR A 80 7.27 17.77 8.40
C THR A 80 7.68 18.03 9.85
N THR A 81 6.80 17.82 10.84
CA THR A 81 7.14 17.99 12.27
C THR A 81 7.33 16.68 13.02
N ALA A 82 6.73 15.57 12.55
CA ALA A 82 6.83 14.28 13.21
C ALA A 82 8.27 13.73 13.21
N THR A 83 8.80 13.48 14.40
CA THR A 83 10.07 12.80 14.63
C THR A 83 9.84 11.50 15.41
N SER A 84 10.72 10.53 15.19
CA SER A 84 10.79 9.32 16.02
C SER A 84 11.49 9.60 17.34
N ASP A 85 12.45 10.52 17.34
CA ASP A 85 13.17 11.00 18.51
C ASP A 85 12.62 12.36 18.98
N PRO A 86 12.02 12.46 20.18
CA PRO A 86 11.52 13.72 20.73
C PRO A 86 12.59 14.80 20.94
N GLY A 87 13.87 14.41 21.03
CA GLY A 87 15.00 15.34 21.15
C GLY A 87 15.46 15.94 19.83
N LYS A 88 14.94 15.45 18.69
CA LYS A 88 15.29 15.93 17.35
C LYS A 88 14.16 16.75 16.74
N LYS A 89 14.51 17.51 15.70
CA LYS A 89 13.57 18.19 14.79
C LYS A 89 13.81 17.73 13.36
N ASN A 90 12.91 18.07 12.44
CA ASN A 90 13.17 17.89 11.01
C ASN A 90 13.66 19.20 10.38
N ALA A 91 14.28 19.10 9.20
CA ALA A 91 14.64 20.24 8.37
C ALA A 91 13.69 20.36 7.18
N VAL A 92 13.28 21.59 6.86
CA VAL A 92 12.55 21.94 5.64
C VAL A 92 13.42 22.84 4.77
N VAL A 93 13.64 22.42 3.53
CA VAL A 93 14.47 23.12 2.54
C VAL A 93 13.56 23.74 1.50
N MET A 94 13.72 25.04 1.27
CA MET A 94 12.89 25.77 0.32
C MET A 94 13.65 26.88 -0.41
N GLY A 95 13.19 27.23 -1.62
CA GLY A 95 13.70 28.39 -2.34
C GLY A 95 13.23 29.73 -1.76
N ARG A 96 13.97 30.81 -2.02
CA ARG A 96 13.65 32.18 -1.54
C ARG A 96 12.20 32.62 -1.81
N LYS A 97 11.66 32.37 -3.02
CA LYS A 97 10.27 32.76 -3.36
C LYS A 97 9.23 32.00 -2.52
N THR A 98 9.47 30.72 -2.24
CA THR A 98 8.61 29.92 -1.37
C THR A 98 8.68 30.43 0.06
N TRP A 99 9.88 30.72 0.57
CA TRP A 99 10.06 31.40 1.85
C TRP A 99 9.24 32.70 1.89
N GLU A 100 9.39 33.57 0.88
CA GLU A 100 8.68 34.84 0.73
C GLU A 100 7.15 34.71 0.63
N SER A 101 6.62 33.58 0.18
CA SER A 101 5.17 33.33 0.12
C SER A 101 4.54 32.89 1.45
N ILE A 102 5.32 32.41 2.42
CA ILE A 102 4.80 31.97 3.72
C ILE A 102 4.41 33.21 4.55
N PRO A 103 3.17 33.34 5.06
CA PRO A 103 2.78 34.50 5.86
C PRO A 103 3.72 34.74 7.05
N LEU A 104 3.92 36.01 7.43
CA LEU A 104 4.91 36.40 8.45
C LEU A 104 4.60 35.76 9.81
N GLU A 105 3.33 35.58 10.15
CA GLU A 105 2.88 34.91 11.38
C GLU A 105 3.23 33.41 11.45
N TYR A 106 3.58 32.79 10.31
CA TYR A 106 3.96 31.38 10.21
C TYR A 106 5.43 31.19 9.79
N ARG A 107 6.20 32.29 9.67
CA ARG A 107 7.59 32.29 9.24
C ARG A 107 8.51 32.71 10.40
N PRO A 108 9.53 31.91 10.77
CA PRO A 108 9.87 30.57 10.27
C PRO A 108 8.80 29.52 10.63
N LEU A 109 8.78 28.41 9.89
CA LEU A 109 7.88 27.31 10.20
C LEU A 109 8.25 26.69 11.56
N PRO A 110 7.36 26.72 12.57
CA PRO A 110 7.70 26.32 13.94
C PRO A 110 7.96 24.83 14.05
N GLY A 111 8.82 24.45 15.02
CA GLY A 111 9.19 23.05 15.30
C GLY A 111 10.13 22.41 14.27
N ARG A 112 10.69 23.19 13.35
CA ARG A 112 11.53 22.73 12.24
C ARG A 112 12.74 23.63 12.04
N LEU A 113 13.82 23.08 11.53
CA LEU A 113 14.93 23.86 10.99
C LEU A 113 14.56 24.32 9.58
N ASN A 114 14.55 25.63 9.33
CA ASN A 114 14.20 26.19 8.03
C ASN A 114 15.48 26.49 7.25
N VAL A 115 15.68 25.83 6.10
CA VAL A 115 16.82 26.05 5.22
C VAL A 115 16.36 26.77 3.97
N VAL A 116 16.81 28.01 3.78
CA VAL A 116 16.43 28.87 2.66
C VAL A 116 17.53 28.88 1.62
N LEU A 117 17.20 28.45 0.41
CA LEU A 117 18.11 28.45 -0.72
C LEU A 117 18.08 29.81 -1.42
N THR A 118 19.19 30.53 -1.35
CA THR A 118 19.37 31.83 -1.98
C THR A 118 20.83 32.10 -2.32
N ARG A 119 21.06 32.76 -3.46
CA ARG A 119 22.39 33.28 -3.86
C ARG A 119 22.56 34.76 -3.52
N SER A 120 21.47 35.49 -3.32
CA SER A 120 21.48 36.85 -2.80
C SER A 120 21.62 36.78 -1.28
N GLY A 121 22.72 37.31 -0.73
CA GLY A 121 23.02 37.35 0.70
C GLY A 121 22.13 38.34 1.47
N SER A 122 20.81 38.13 1.44
CA SER A 122 19.84 38.95 2.17
C SER A 122 20.05 38.78 3.67
N THR A 123 20.56 39.83 4.32
CA THR A 123 20.89 39.87 5.76
C THR A 123 19.68 39.58 6.64
N ASP A 124 18.47 39.93 6.20
CA ASP A 124 17.23 39.81 6.99
C ASP A 124 16.77 38.37 7.21
N ILE A 125 17.23 37.42 6.39
CA ILE A 125 16.89 35.99 6.54
C ILE A 125 17.84 35.32 7.56
N ALA A 126 19.08 35.79 7.64
CA ALA A 126 20.15 35.15 8.43
C ALA A 126 20.03 35.37 9.94
N THR A 127 19.19 36.32 10.38
CA THR A 127 19.05 36.72 11.79
C THR A 127 17.94 35.98 12.53
N ALA A 128 17.09 35.24 11.82
CA ALA A 128 15.99 34.51 12.42
C ALA A 128 16.46 33.20 13.08
N GLU A 129 16.03 32.97 14.32
CA GLU A 129 16.32 31.72 15.03
C GLU A 129 15.74 30.51 14.26
N ASN A 130 16.50 29.41 14.20
CA ASN A 130 16.13 28.21 13.44
C ASN A 130 16.03 28.40 11.91
N VAL A 131 16.71 29.42 11.37
CA VAL A 131 16.84 29.64 9.93
C VAL A 131 18.30 29.54 9.51
N VAL A 132 18.55 28.87 8.39
CA VAL A 132 19.87 28.70 7.80
C VAL A 132 19.80 29.02 6.31
N ILE A 133 20.83 29.66 5.77
CA ILE A 133 20.92 30.01 4.35
C ILE A 133 21.93 29.09 3.67
N CYS A 134 21.57 28.58 2.50
CA CYS A 134 22.42 27.76 1.65
C CYS A 134 22.31 28.20 0.18
N GLY A 135 23.34 27.93 -0.63
CA GLY A 135 23.36 28.35 -2.03
C GLY A 135 22.66 27.38 -2.99
N SER A 136 22.52 26.12 -2.59
CA SER A 136 21.99 25.01 -3.41
C SER A 136 21.54 23.82 -2.54
N ILE A 137 20.79 22.88 -3.13
CA ILE A 137 20.43 21.61 -2.46
C ILE A 137 21.69 20.86 -2.00
N PRO A 138 22.73 20.63 -2.83
CA PRO A 138 23.96 19.97 -2.37
C PRO A 138 24.62 20.65 -1.17
N SER A 139 24.71 21.98 -1.16
CA SER A 139 25.28 22.72 -0.02
C SER A 139 24.46 22.55 1.27
N ALA A 140 23.12 22.50 1.14
CA ALA A 140 22.22 22.27 2.26
C ALA A 140 22.36 20.84 2.81
N LEU A 141 22.43 19.84 1.94
CA LEU A 141 22.59 18.45 2.36
C LEU A 141 23.95 18.20 3.01
N LYS A 142 25.02 18.82 2.48
CA LYS A 142 26.35 18.78 3.10
C LYS A 142 26.33 19.38 4.51
N LEU A 143 25.78 20.58 4.66
CA LEU A 143 25.64 21.23 5.97
C LEU A 143 24.82 20.37 6.94
N LEU A 144 23.70 19.82 6.48
CA LEU A 144 22.82 18.96 7.30
C LEU A 144 23.43 17.59 7.64
N ALA A 145 24.51 17.19 6.98
CA ALA A 145 25.28 16.00 7.31
C ALA A 145 26.35 16.26 8.40
N GLU A 146 26.76 17.52 8.60
CA GLU A 146 27.71 17.89 9.64
C GLU A 146 27.19 17.53 11.04
N SER A 147 28.09 17.18 11.97
CA SER A 147 27.78 16.68 13.32
C SER A 147 26.80 17.55 14.10
N THR A 148 26.89 18.88 13.95
CA THR A 148 25.98 19.86 14.57
C THR A 148 24.52 19.60 14.20
N TYR A 149 24.25 19.26 12.93
CA TYR A 149 22.91 19.06 12.41
C TYR A 149 22.51 17.59 12.33
N SER A 150 23.43 16.66 12.08
CA SER A 150 23.10 15.23 12.02
C SER A 150 22.62 14.66 13.37
N LEU A 151 23.09 15.23 14.49
CA LEU A 151 22.63 14.87 15.83
C LEU A 151 21.26 15.48 16.20
N SER A 152 20.91 16.64 15.63
CA SER A 152 19.72 17.41 16.03
C SER A 152 18.58 17.37 15.00
N VAL A 153 18.90 17.09 13.74
CA VAL A 153 17.93 16.95 12.64
C VAL A 153 17.73 15.47 12.37
N GLU A 154 16.48 15.01 12.28
CA GLU A 154 16.14 13.60 11.98
C GLU A 154 15.93 13.38 10.47
N LYS A 155 15.02 14.14 9.86
CA LYS A 155 14.70 14.02 8.42
C LYS A 155 14.82 15.37 7.70
N VAL A 156 15.06 15.31 6.39
CA VAL A 156 15.13 16.48 5.49
C VAL A 156 13.99 16.43 4.49
N PHE A 157 13.22 17.51 4.41
CA PHE A 157 12.11 17.67 3.48
C PHE A 157 12.38 18.82 2.52
N ILE A 158 12.30 18.58 1.22
CA ILE A 158 12.27 19.63 0.21
C ILE A 158 10.81 20.00 -0.07
N ILE A 159 10.46 21.27 0.11
CA ILE A 159 9.05 21.72 0.13
C ILE A 159 8.69 22.74 -0.97
N GLY A 160 9.60 22.99 -1.91
CA GLY A 160 9.39 23.97 -3.00
C GLY A 160 10.52 25.00 -3.15
N GLY A 161 10.48 25.89 -4.14
CA GLY A 161 9.48 26.07 -5.19
C GLY A 161 9.82 25.34 -6.49
N SER A 162 9.15 25.68 -7.59
CA SER A 162 9.23 24.96 -8.89
C SER A 162 10.65 24.65 -9.37
N GLN A 163 11.58 25.60 -9.26
CA GLN A 163 12.98 25.39 -9.63
C GLN A 163 13.67 24.33 -8.75
N ILE A 164 13.41 24.37 -7.45
CA ILE A 164 13.97 23.42 -6.48
C ILE A 164 13.37 22.04 -6.69
N LEU A 165 12.05 21.96 -6.91
CA LEU A 165 11.36 20.69 -7.20
C LEU A 165 11.84 20.05 -8.50
N ARG A 166 12.17 20.85 -9.52
CA ARG A 166 12.73 20.35 -10.79
C ARG A 166 14.07 19.63 -10.61
N GLU A 167 14.90 20.11 -9.69
CA GLU A 167 16.17 19.46 -9.32
C GLU A 167 15.95 18.29 -8.37
N ALA A 168 14.97 18.41 -7.45
CA ALA A 168 14.81 17.51 -6.33
C ALA A 168 14.00 16.24 -6.63
N LEU A 169 12.88 16.35 -7.38
CA LEU A 169 11.81 15.34 -7.39
C LEU A 169 12.28 13.95 -7.81
N ASN A 170 13.07 13.86 -8.88
CA ASN A 170 13.53 12.60 -9.45
C ASN A 170 15.02 12.32 -9.21
N SER A 171 15.71 13.17 -8.45
CA SER A 171 17.14 12.99 -8.11
C SER A 171 17.36 11.73 -7.25
N SER A 172 18.51 11.07 -7.43
CA SER A 172 18.89 9.83 -6.72
C SER A 172 18.89 9.97 -5.20
N GLN A 173 19.05 11.19 -4.67
CA GLN A 173 19.01 11.47 -3.22
C GLN A 173 17.57 11.62 -2.66
N CYS A 174 16.55 11.70 -3.53
CA CYS A 174 15.15 11.73 -3.12
C CYS A 174 14.67 10.31 -2.77
N ALA A 175 14.45 10.04 -1.49
CA ALA A 175 14.06 8.73 -0.99
C ALA A 175 12.53 8.51 -1.03
N ALA A 176 11.73 9.57 -0.90
CA ALA A 176 10.28 9.51 -1.02
C ALA A 176 9.67 10.84 -1.48
N ILE A 177 8.48 10.75 -2.05
CA ILE A 177 7.65 11.87 -2.49
C ILE A 177 6.31 11.74 -1.78
N HIS A 178 5.94 12.77 -1.01
CA HIS A 178 4.63 12.91 -0.39
C HIS A 178 3.87 13.98 -1.15
N ILE A 179 2.84 13.55 -1.88
CA ILE A 179 2.06 14.41 -2.75
C ILE A 179 0.60 14.44 -2.33
N THR A 180 0.06 15.64 -2.19
CA THR A 180 -1.39 15.86 -2.19
C THR A 180 -1.83 16.00 -3.64
N GLU A 181 -2.43 14.94 -4.19
CA GLU A 181 -2.87 14.89 -5.57
C GLU A 181 -4.24 15.57 -5.69
N ILE A 182 -4.27 16.74 -6.31
CA ILE A 182 -5.49 17.48 -6.59
C ILE A 182 -6.15 16.89 -7.84
N GLU A 183 -7.26 16.20 -7.64
CA GLU A 183 -7.99 15.49 -8.71
C GLU A 183 -8.94 16.42 -9.47
N THR A 184 -9.26 17.58 -8.89
CA THR A 184 -10.08 18.62 -9.52
C THR A 184 -9.22 19.44 -10.49
N SER A 185 -9.75 19.72 -11.68
CA SER A 185 -9.04 20.56 -12.66
C SER A 185 -9.00 22.00 -12.16
N ILE A 186 -7.78 22.54 -12.02
CA ILE A 186 -7.52 23.91 -11.55
C ILE A 186 -6.44 24.52 -12.42
N GLU A 187 -6.65 25.75 -12.89
CA GLU A 187 -5.69 26.45 -13.74
C GLU A 187 -4.41 26.77 -12.97
N CYS A 188 -3.26 26.44 -13.56
CA CYS A 188 -1.93 26.68 -13.00
C CYS A 188 -1.02 27.35 -14.06
N ASP A 189 -0.07 28.18 -13.60
CA ASP A 189 1.02 28.74 -14.43
C ASP A 189 2.40 28.22 -14.03
N THR A 190 2.47 27.56 -12.88
CA THR A 190 3.70 27.06 -12.28
C THR A 190 3.60 25.55 -12.11
N PHE A 191 4.59 24.82 -12.64
CA PHE A 191 4.57 23.37 -12.75
C PHE A 191 5.87 22.73 -12.23
N THR A 192 5.77 21.47 -11.82
CA THR A 192 6.91 20.58 -11.50
C THR A 192 7.02 19.47 -12.55
N PRO A 193 8.18 18.79 -12.71
CA PRO A 193 8.25 17.59 -13.55
C PRO A 193 7.32 16.48 -13.06
N ASN A 194 6.99 15.55 -13.95
CA ASN A 194 6.30 14.31 -13.58
C ASN A 194 7.17 13.44 -12.67
N ILE A 195 6.53 12.67 -11.79
CA ILE A 195 7.19 11.65 -10.98
C ILE A 195 7.67 10.52 -11.90
N ASP A 196 8.92 10.10 -11.74
CA ASP A 196 9.46 8.95 -12.46
C ASP A 196 9.03 7.62 -11.81
N PHE A 197 7.90 7.07 -12.28
CA PHE A 197 7.38 5.80 -11.78
C PHE A 197 8.23 4.57 -12.13
N SER A 198 9.32 4.71 -12.90
CA SER A 198 10.27 3.61 -13.09
C SER A 198 11.14 3.36 -11.84
N VAL A 199 11.28 4.38 -10.98
CA VAL A 199 12.08 4.34 -9.75
C VAL A 199 11.26 4.65 -8.50
N PHE A 200 10.00 5.05 -8.64
CA PHE A 200 9.10 5.31 -7.51
C PHE A 200 7.88 4.38 -7.55
N GLN A 201 7.57 3.77 -6.41
CA GLN A 201 6.36 2.96 -6.23
C GLN A 201 5.47 3.52 -5.12
N PRO A 202 4.14 3.38 -5.22
CA PRO A 202 3.23 3.78 -4.16
C PRO A 202 3.47 2.99 -2.87
N TRP A 203 3.58 3.70 -1.75
CA TRP A 203 3.62 3.11 -0.40
C TRP A 203 2.28 3.27 0.32
N TYR A 204 1.63 4.41 0.14
CA TYR A 204 0.38 4.76 0.79
C TYR A 204 -0.46 5.66 -0.11
N SER A 205 -1.77 5.43 -0.14
CA SER A 205 -2.76 6.33 -0.70
C SER A 205 -3.97 6.42 0.22
N SER A 206 -4.40 7.64 0.56
CA SER A 206 -5.67 7.83 1.27
C SER A 206 -6.85 7.51 0.36
N SER A 207 -8.03 7.31 0.97
CA SER A 207 -9.28 7.51 0.24
C SER A 207 -9.39 8.97 -0.20
N PRO A 208 -10.04 9.26 -1.35
CA PRO A 208 -10.26 10.63 -1.80
C PRO A 208 -11.07 11.44 -0.78
N LEU A 209 -10.62 12.66 -0.51
CA LEU A 209 -11.30 13.65 0.32
C LEU A 209 -11.91 14.73 -0.56
N VAL A 210 -12.94 15.40 -0.06
CA VAL A 210 -13.51 16.60 -0.69
C VAL A 210 -13.54 17.71 0.35
N GLU A 211 -12.84 18.81 0.07
CA GLU A 211 -12.82 20.02 0.90
C GLU A 211 -12.95 21.24 -0.02
N ASN A 212 -13.86 22.17 0.27
CA ASN A 212 -14.10 23.35 -0.57
C ASN A 212 -14.34 23.03 -2.05
N HIS A 213 -15.12 21.98 -2.34
CA HIS A 213 -15.40 21.46 -3.69
C HIS A 213 -14.18 20.94 -4.47
N ILE A 214 -13.04 20.77 -3.80
CA ILE A 214 -11.84 20.21 -4.39
C ILE A 214 -11.69 18.78 -3.88
N ARG A 215 -11.71 17.83 -4.82
CA ARG A 215 -11.37 16.43 -4.58
C ARG A 215 -9.86 16.23 -4.63
N TYR A 216 -9.29 15.57 -3.64
CA TYR A 216 -7.85 15.28 -3.57
C TYR A 216 -7.55 14.03 -2.72
N SER A 217 -6.35 13.49 -2.87
CA SER A 217 -5.86 12.34 -2.12
C SER A 217 -4.43 12.58 -1.62
N PHE A 218 -4.10 12.05 -0.44
CA PHE A 218 -2.72 12.02 0.06
C PHE A 218 -2.04 10.75 -0.42
N VAL A 219 -0.95 10.90 -1.17
CA VAL A 219 -0.19 9.78 -1.72
C VAL A 219 1.27 9.89 -1.33
N SER A 220 1.88 8.77 -0.96
CA SER A 220 3.32 8.70 -0.70
C SER A 220 3.94 7.64 -1.61
N TYR A 221 4.95 8.05 -2.36
CA TYR A 221 5.76 7.19 -3.19
C TYR A 221 7.13 7.02 -2.54
N VAL A 222 7.67 5.80 -2.58
CA VAL A 222 9.02 5.49 -2.13
C VAL A 222 9.90 5.15 -3.32
N ARG A 223 11.16 5.58 -3.26
CA ARG A 223 12.14 5.19 -4.25
C ARG A 223 12.45 3.70 -4.07
N VAL A 224 12.29 2.93 -5.14
CA VAL A 224 12.69 1.53 -5.23
C VAL A 224 13.92 1.42 -6.12
N ARG A 225 14.87 0.57 -5.73
CA ARG A 225 16.08 0.34 -6.54
C ARG A 225 15.68 -0.50 -7.76
N SER A 226 16.00 -0.03 -8.96
CA SER A 226 15.84 -0.83 -10.19
C SER A 226 16.75 -2.05 -10.09
N SER A 227 16.15 -3.24 -10.07
CA SER A 227 16.85 -4.53 -9.98
C SER A 227 17.88 -4.77 -11.10
N ALA A 228 17.79 -4.01 -12.21
CA ALA A 228 18.65 -4.20 -13.37
C ALA A 228 19.97 -3.41 -13.34
N ILE A 229 20.04 -2.27 -12.64
CA ILE A 229 21.17 -1.32 -12.81
C ILE A 229 22.23 -1.47 -11.72
N GLU A 230 21.85 -1.87 -10.49
CA GLU A 230 22.80 -1.94 -9.36
C GLU A 230 23.11 -3.36 -8.87
N ALA A 231 22.43 -4.39 -9.38
CA ALA A 231 22.82 -5.79 -9.12
C ALA A 231 24.23 -6.15 -9.62
N ARG A 232 24.84 -5.27 -10.44
CA ARG A 232 26.24 -5.36 -10.87
C ARG A 232 27.24 -4.65 -9.95
N ALA A 233 26.78 -3.79 -9.04
CA ALA A 233 27.66 -3.03 -8.14
C ALA A 233 27.89 -3.73 -6.79
N SER A 234 27.05 -4.71 -6.42
CA SER A 234 27.17 -5.46 -5.16
C SER A 234 27.27 -6.97 -5.41
N ARG A 235 28.40 -7.42 -5.97
CA ARG A 235 28.87 -8.80 -5.82
C ARG A 235 30.11 -8.80 -4.93
N SER A 236 29.89 -8.61 -3.64
CA SER A 236 30.84 -9.03 -2.61
C SER A 236 30.24 -10.26 -1.92
N GLU A 237 30.96 -11.37 -2.01
CA GLU A 237 30.70 -12.62 -1.30
C GLU A 237 30.93 -12.40 0.20
N ASP A 238 29.94 -11.82 0.88
CA ASP A 238 29.77 -12.04 2.31
C ASP A 238 28.28 -11.91 2.66
N SER A 239 27.59 -13.05 2.51
CA SER A 239 26.15 -13.18 2.71
C SER A 239 25.82 -13.27 4.20
N SER A 240 25.91 -12.17 4.94
CA SER A 240 25.12 -11.99 6.16
C SER A 240 25.12 -10.53 6.62
N LYS A 241 23.92 -9.95 6.77
CA LYS A 241 23.59 -8.59 7.27
C LYS A 241 23.66 -7.44 6.26
N PHE A 242 22.69 -7.34 5.34
CA PHE A 242 22.23 -6.04 4.84
C PHE A 242 20.71 -6.04 4.54
N ASP A 243 20.08 -4.88 4.79
CA ASP A 243 18.73 -4.44 4.43
C ASP A 243 17.54 -4.69 5.39
N VAL A 244 17.75 -4.46 6.70
CA VAL A 244 16.67 -4.14 7.66
C VAL A 244 16.22 -2.67 7.59
N GLU A 245 16.89 -1.82 6.79
CA GLU A 245 16.67 -0.36 6.75
C GLU A 245 15.83 0.16 5.56
N ARG A 246 15.25 -0.68 4.70
CA ARG A 246 14.81 -0.21 3.38
C ARG A 246 13.72 0.87 3.34
N PHE A 247 12.92 1.09 4.40
CA PHE A 247 11.92 2.16 4.42
C PHE A 247 11.77 2.89 5.77
N THR A 248 12.68 2.68 6.73
CA THR A 248 12.63 3.33 8.06
C THR A 248 12.86 4.85 7.99
N PHE A 249 13.36 5.34 6.86
CA PHE A 249 13.47 6.77 6.56
C PHE A 249 12.09 7.45 6.43
N LEU A 250 11.02 6.70 6.16
CA LEU A 250 9.67 7.25 6.13
C LEU A 250 9.26 7.77 7.51
N PRO A 251 8.50 8.88 7.59
CA PRO A 251 7.83 9.25 8.83
C PRO A 251 6.94 8.11 9.32
N LYS A 252 6.96 7.83 10.64
CA LYS A 252 6.20 6.74 11.25
C LYS A 252 4.73 6.74 10.82
N MET A 253 4.11 7.93 10.76
CA MET A 253 2.72 8.13 10.33
C MET A 253 2.42 7.75 8.87
N ILE A 254 3.44 7.60 8.02
CA ILE A 254 3.33 7.13 6.63
C ILE A 254 3.70 5.65 6.57
N PHE A 255 4.79 5.28 7.24
CA PHE A 255 5.26 3.90 7.31
C PHE A 255 4.15 2.95 7.78
N GLU A 256 3.48 3.28 8.88
CA GLU A 256 2.42 2.44 9.49
C GLU A 256 1.09 2.43 8.72
N LYS A 257 0.96 3.25 7.66
CA LYS A 257 -0.23 3.33 6.81
C LYS A 257 -0.19 2.42 5.57
N HIS A 258 0.85 1.60 5.41
CA HIS A 258 0.87 0.60 4.35
C HIS A 258 -0.30 -0.41 4.54
N ASP A 259 -1.09 -0.63 3.50
CA ASP A 259 -2.33 -1.42 3.59
C ASP A 259 -2.09 -2.88 4.04
N GLU A 260 -0.92 -3.46 3.75
CA GLU A 260 -0.53 -4.80 4.25
C GLU A 260 -0.55 -4.92 5.78
N TYR A 261 -0.33 -3.82 6.52
CA TYR A 261 -0.40 -3.86 7.98
C TYR A 261 -1.79 -4.20 8.51
N VAL A 262 -2.85 -3.98 7.74
CA VAL A 262 -4.21 -4.39 8.13
C VAL A 262 -4.28 -5.92 8.29
N TYR A 263 -3.69 -6.66 7.36
CA TYR A 263 -3.58 -8.12 7.44
C TYR A 263 -2.65 -8.57 8.58
N LEU A 264 -1.44 -7.98 8.66
CA LEU A 264 -0.45 -8.39 9.67
C LEU A 264 -0.94 -8.14 11.11
N LYS A 265 -1.62 -7.01 11.36
CA LYS A 265 -2.23 -6.72 12.66
C LYS A 265 -3.29 -7.76 13.02
N LEU A 266 -4.15 -8.14 12.08
CA LEU A 266 -5.17 -9.16 12.32
C LEU A 266 -4.55 -10.53 12.62
N VAL A 267 -3.51 -10.94 11.88
CA VAL A 267 -2.74 -12.16 12.19
C VAL A 267 -2.16 -12.10 13.61
N GLN A 268 -1.49 -10.99 13.95
CA GLN A 268 -0.90 -10.80 15.27
C GLN A 268 -1.95 -10.86 16.40
N GLU A 269 -3.12 -10.26 16.19
CA GLU A 269 -4.23 -10.27 17.14
C GLU A 269 -4.82 -11.68 17.33
N ILE A 270 -4.98 -12.45 16.26
CA ILE A 270 -5.47 -13.83 16.34
C ILE A 270 -4.47 -14.71 17.09
N ILE A 271 -3.17 -14.56 16.83
CA ILE A 271 -2.13 -15.32 17.53
C ILE A 271 -2.05 -14.95 19.01
N SER A 272 -2.20 -13.66 19.36
CA SER A 272 -2.02 -13.21 20.74
C SER A 272 -3.26 -13.38 21.61
N SER A 273 -4.46 -13.31 21.03
CA SER A 273 -5.73 -13.21 21.78
C SER A 273 -6.88 -14.01 21.18
N GLY A 274 -6.64 -14.77 20.11
CA GLY A 274 -7.66 -15.60 19.47
C GLY A 274 -8.18 -16.71 20.38
N THR A 275 -9.46 -17.03 20.25
CA THR A 275 -10.06 -18.15 20.97
C THR A 275 -9.58 -19.46 20.36
N GLN A 276 -9.05 -20.34 21.20
CA GLN A 276 -8.69 -21.70 20.79
C GLN A 276 -9.96 -22.49 20.48
N LYS A 277 -9.99 -23.10 19.30
CA LYS A 277 -11.06 -23.99 18.85
C LYS A 277 -10.47 -25.27 18.29
N ASP A 278 -11.24 -26.35 18.43
CA ASP A 278 -11.03 -27.52 17.59
C ASP A 278 -11.63 -27.28 16.20
N ASP A 279 -11.19 -28.03 15.20
CA ASP A 279 -11.67 -27.91 13.83
C ASP A 279 -11.94 -29.29 13.21
N ARG A 280 -12.57 -29.29 12.03
CA ARG A 280 -12.92 -30.52 11.28
C ARG A 280 -11.69 -31.33 10.82
N THR A 281 -10.50 -30.72 10.80
CA THR A 281 -9.25 -31.32 10.30
C THR A 281 -8.46 -32.00 11.43
N GLY A 282 -8.82 -31.75 12.69
CA GLY A 282 -8.08 -32.21 13.87
C GLY A 282 -6.84 -31.38 14.22
N THR A 283 -6.51 -30.34 13.42
CA THR A 283 -5.34 -29.47 13.64
C THR A 283 -5.57 -28.52 14.81
N GLY A 284 -6.78 -27.98 14.91
CA GLY A 284 -7.15 -26.92 15.85
C GLY A 284 -6.66 -25.55 15.40
N THR A 285 -7.36 -24.51 15.85
CA THR A 285 -7.15 -23.13 15.42
C THR A 285 -7.13 -22.15 16.59
N LEU A 286 -6.54 -20.98 16.35
CA LEU A 286 -6.84 -19.74 17.08
C LEU A 286 -7.72 -18.89 16.18
N SER A 287 -8.80 -18.31 16.71
CA SER A 287 -9.79 -17.62 15.87
C SER A 287 -10.35 -16.33 16.49
N LYS A 288 -10.81 -15.43 15.63
CA LYS A 288 -11.66 -14.27 15.97
C LYS A 288 -12.87 -14.26 15.03
N PHE A 289 -14.02 -13.82 15.56
CA PHE A 289 -15.27 -13.77 14.81
C PHE A 289 -15.66 -12.34 14.46
N GLY A 290 -15.99 -12.07 13.20
CA GLY A 290 -16.43 -10.75 12.73
C GLY A 290 -15.27 -9.78 12.55
N CYS A 291 -14.41 -10.01 11.56
CA CYS A 291 -13.28 -9.14 11.22
C CYS A 291 -13.50 -8.42 9.89
N GLN A 292 -12.78 -7.32 9.68
CA GLN A 292 -12.83 -6.54 8.44
C GLN A 292 -11.44 -6.03 8.06
N MET A 293 -11.13 -6.10 6.77
CA MET A 293 -9.97 -5.45 6.18
C MET A 293 -10.40 -4.62 4.96
N ARG A 294 -9.69 -3.52 4.67
CA ARG A 294 -9.93 -2.67 3.50
C ARG A 294 -8.61 -2.41 2.79
N PHE A 295 -8.61 -2.50 1.47
CA PHE A 295 -7.46 -2.30 0.59
C PHE A 295 -7.83 -1.30 -0.52
N ASN A 296 -6.97 -0.29 -0.73
CA ASN A 296 -7.16 0.73 -1.76
C ASN A 296 -6.58 0.24 -3.10
N LEU A 297 -7.40 0.21 -4.17
CA LEU A 297 -7.01 -0.32 -5.49
C LEU A 297 -6.59 0.78 -6.49
N ARG A 298 -6.66 2.06 -6.10
CA ARG A 298 -6.49 3.19 -7.04
C ARG A 298 -5.07 3.37 -7.58
N ARG A 299 -4.05 2.94 -6.82
CA ARG A 299 -2.63 3.17 -7.12
C ARG A 299 -1.78 1.90 -7.12
N SER A 300 -2.19 0.88 -6.40
CA SER A 300 -1.46 -0.37 -6.22
C SER A 300 -2.42 -1.56 -6.14
N PHE A 301 -1.90 -2.76 -6.26
CA PHE A 301 -2.66 -4.01 -6.21
C PHE A 301 -2.28 -4.79 -4.94
N PRO A 302 -3.25 -5.15 -4.06
CA PRO A 302 -2.97 -5.71 -2.74
C PRO A 302 -2.53 -7.18 -2.81
N LEU A 303 -1.30 -7.41 -3.27
CA LEU A 303 -0.63 -8.70 -3.24
C LEU A 303 0.47 -8.65 -2.19
N LEU A 304 0.30 -9.46 -1.14
CA LEU A 304 1.19 -9.42 0.03
C LEU A 304 2.66 -9.55 -0.37
N THR A 305 3.50 -8.78 0.34
CA THR A 305 4.95 -8.72 0.11
C THR A 305 5.74 -9.32 1.26
N THR A 306 5.18 -9.44 2.46
CA THR A 306 5.82 -10.12 3.59
C THR A 306 6.03 -11.63 3.38
N LYS A 307 5.40 -12.18 2.34
CA LYS A 307 5.71 -13.49 1.75
C LYS A 307 5.29 -13.51 0.29
N ARG A 308 5.87 -14.40 -0.51
CA ARG A 308 5.43 -14.64 -1.89
C ARG A 308 4.04 -15.28 -1.91
N VAL A 309 3.15 -14.73 -2.74
CA VAL A 309 1.82 -15.29 -3.04
C VAL A 309 1.84 -15.89 -4.45
N PHE A 310 1.18 -17.03 -4.62
CA PHE A 310 1.13 -17.75 -5.90
C PHE A 310 0.20 -17.05 -6.92
N TRP A 311 0.68 -15.94 -7.50
CA TRP A 311 -0.09 -15.08 -8.41
C TRP A 311 -0.72 -15.84 -9.60
N ARG A 312 0.04 -16.73 -10.25
CA ARG A 312 -0.47 -17.51 -11.38
C ARG A 312 -1.69 -18.35 -10.96
N GLY A 313 -1.64 -18.98 -9.79
CA GLY A 313 -2.79 -19.68 -9.22
C GLY A 313 -3.99 -18.78 -9.01
N VAL A 314 -3.80 -17.57 -8.47
CA VAL A 314 -4.87 -16.58 -8.28
C VAL A 314 -5.58 -16.24 -9.58
N VAL A 315 -4.81 -15.95 -10.64
CA VAL A 315 -5.35 -15.58 -11.94
C VAL A 315 -6.09 -16.74 -12.58
N GLU A 316 -5.47 -17.92 -12.65
CA GLU A 316 -6.06 -19.08 -13.33
C GLU A 316 -7.29 -19.61 -12.60
N GLU A 317 -7.31 -19.61 -11.27
CA GLU A 317 -8.51 -19.99 -10.51
C GLU A 317 -9.65 -19.00 -10.75
N LEU A 318 -9.37 -17.69 -10.74
CA LEU A 318 -10.41 -16.69 -10.96
C LEU A 318 -11.00 -16.78 -12.37
N LEU A 319 -10.17 -16.99 -13.39
CA LEU A 319 -10.64 -17.23 -14.76
C LEU A 319 -11.45 -18.52 -14.86
N TRP A 320 -11.06 -19.57 -14.14
CA TRP A 320 -11.81 -20.82 -14.03
C TRP A 320 -13.18 -20.60 -13.36
N PHE A 321 -13.27 -19.81 -12.28
CA PHE A 321 -14.55 -19.41 -11.69
C PHE A 321 -15.40 -18.59 -12.65
N ILE A 322 -14.82 -17.61 -13.34
CA ILE A 322 -15.53 -16.80 -14.34
C ILE A 322 -16.12 -17.70 -15.42
N SER A 323 -15.37 -18.69 -15.92
CA SER A 323 -15.85 -19.61 -16.95
C SER A 323 -17.02 -20.51 -16.53
N GLY A 324 -17.36 -20.58 -15.24
CA GLY A 324 -18.38 -21.49 -14.72
C GLY A 324 -17.93 -22.94 -14.54
N SER A 325 -16.67 -23.24 -14.85
CA SER A 325 -16.11 -24.59 -14.78
C SER A 325 -16.06 -25.14 -13.35
N THR A 326 -16.29 -26.46 -13.23
CA THR A 326 -16.24 -27.23 -11.98
C THR A 326 -15.23 -28.38 -12.04
N ASN A 327 -14.51 -28.51 -13.16
CA ASN A 327 -13.49 -29.52 -13.40
C ASN A 327 -12.12 -29.03 -12.94
N ALA A 328 -11.59 -29.60 -11.85
CA ALA A 328 -10.27 -29.28 -11.33
C ALA A 328 -9.12 -29.64 -12.30
N LYS A 329 -9.34 -30.60 -13.21
CA LYS A 329 -8.33 -31.03 -14.19
C LYS A 329 -7.94 -29.90 -15.16
N VAL A 330 -8.85 -28.96 -15.43
CA VAL A 330 -8.55 -27.76 -16.23
C VAL A 330 -7.45 -26.90 -15.58
N LEU A 331 -7.41 -26.86 -14.25
CA LEU A 331 -6.34 -26.18 -13.50
C LEU A 331 -5.06 -27.03 -13.48
N GLN A 332 -5.17 -28.35 -13.31
CA GLN A 332 -4.03 -29.27 -13.33
C GLN A 332 -3.29 -29.26 -14.67
N GLU A 333 -4.02 -29.21 -15.80
CA GLU A 333 -3.45 -29.07 -17.15
C GLU A 333 -2.62 -27.79 -17.30
N LYS A 334 -2.91 -26.79 -16.47
CA LYS A 334 -2.15 -25.53 -16.38
C LYS A 334 -1.14 -25.55 -15.23
N ASP A 335 -0.85 -26.69 -14.61
CA ASP A 335 0.06 -26.82 -13.48
C ASP A 335 -0.37 -25.96 -12.26
N VAL A 336 -1.68 -25.96 -11.98
CA VAL A 336 -2.28 -25.31 -10.81
C VAL A 336 -3.03 -26.36 -9.99
N HIS A 337 -2.45 -26.75 -8.86
CA HIS A 337 -2.86 -27.93 -8.07
C HIS A 337 -3.59 -27.59 -6.76
N ILE A 338 -4.13 -26.37 -6.64
CA ILE A 338 -4.72 -25.87 -5.38
C ILE A 338 -6.01 -26.61 -4.97
N TRP A 339 -6.66 -27.29 -5.91
CA TRP A 339 -7.91 -28.05 -5.70
C TRP A 339 -7.71 -29.57 -5.64
N ASP A 340 -6.48 -30.07 -5.85
CA ASP A 340 -6.21 -31.51 -5.96
C ASP A 340 -6.63 -32.29 -4.72
N GLY A 341 -6.34 -31.76 -3.53
CA GLY A 341 -6.73 -32.38 -2.27
C GLY A 341 -8.23 -32.60 -2.18
N ASN A 342 -9.02 -31.57 -2.53
CA ASN A 342 -10.49 -31.62 -2.47
C ASN A 342 -11.13 -32.38 -3.63
N GLY A 343 -10.45 -32.47 -4.78
CA GLY A 343 -10.91 -33.22 -5.96
C GLY A 343 -10.51 -34.69 -5.97
N SER A 344 -9.62 -35.12 -5.06
CA SER A 344 -9.11 -36.50 -5.01
C SER A 344 -10.19 -37.54 -4.74
N ARG A 345 -9.99 -38.76 -5.26
CA ARG A 345 -10.91 -39.88 -5.00
C ARG A 345 -11.13 -40.13 -3.51
N ASP A 346 -10.06 -40.11 -2.72
CA ASP A 346 -10.10 -40.37 -1.28
C ASP A 346 -10.97 -39.32 -0.55
N PHE A 347 -10.84 -38.05 -0.91
CA PHE A 347 -11.62 -36.96 -0.32
C PHE A 347 -13.10 -37.04 -0.68
N LEU A 348 -13.40 -37.23 -1.97
CA LEU A 348 -14.78 -37.36 -2.44
C LEU A 348 -15.49 -38.56 -1.79
N ASP A 349 -14.82 -39.70 -1.66
CA ASP A 349 -15.39 -40.92 -1.08
C ASP A 349 -15.57 -40.83 0.43
N ARG A 350 -14.47 -40.56 1.14
CA ARG A 350 -14.38 -40.79 2.60
C ARG A 350 -14.70 -39.55 3.42
N HIS A 351 -14.43 -38.36 2.88
CA HIS A 351 -14.59 -37.12 3.62
C HIS A 351 -15.92 -36.42 3.32
N ILE A 352 -16.39 -36.49 2.07
CA ILE A 352 -17.64 -35.81 1.64
C ILE A 352 -18.80 -36.78 1.41
N GLY A 353 -18.52 -38.02 0.97
CA GLY A 353 -19.55 -39.03 0.71
C GLY A 353 -20.20 -38.90 -0.67
N LEU A 354 -19.40 -38.64 -1.70
CA LEU A 354 -19.80 -38.50 -3.11
C LEU A 354 -19.11 -39.58 -3.97
N PRO A 355 -19.40 -40.88 -3.76
CA PRO A 355 -18.69 -41.98 -4.42
C PRO A 355 -18.91 -42.02 -5.94
N ASP A 356 -20.07 -41.58 -6.42
CA ASP A 356 -20.43 -41.59 -7.84
C ASP A 356 -19.85 -40.39 -8.61
N ARG A 357 -19.22 -39.43 -7.92
CA ARG A 357 -18.65 -38.23 -8.52
C ARG A 357 -17.27 -38.54 -9.08
N GLU A 358 -16.98 -38.18 -10.34
CA GLU A 358 -15.66 -38.40 -10.94
C GLU A 358 -14.55 -37.65 -10.19
N GLU A 359 -13.34 -38.21 -10.12
CA GLU A 359 -12.18 -37.51 -9.59
C GLU A 359 -11.92 -36.20 -10.36
N GLY A 360 -11.73 -35.11 -9.63
CA GLY A 360 -11.61 -33.76 -10.16
C GLY A 360 -12.94 -33.02 -10.39
N ASP A 361 -14.09 -33.69 -10.31
CA ASP A 361 -15.41 -33.02 -10.31
C ASP A 361 -15.66 -32.46 -8.91
N LEU A 362 -15.67 -31.12 -8.78
CA LEU A 362 -15.86 -30.45 -7.49
C LEU A 362 -17.34 -30.16 -7.18
N GLY A 363 -18.23 -30.46 -8.10
CA GLY A 363 -19.66 -30.15 -8.00
C GLY A 363 -19.99 -28.69 -8.25
N PRO A 364 -21.23 -28.27 -7.97
CA PRO A 364 -21.75 -26.94 -8.30
C PRO A 364 -21.18 -25.86 -7.36
N ILE A 365 -19.86 -25.70 -7.33
CA ILE A 365 -19.15 -24.74 -6.47
C ILE A 365 -19.15 -23.33 -7.11
N TYR A 366 -18.32 -22.42 -6.57
CA TYR A 366 -18.21 -21.00 -6.92
C TYR A 366 -18.62 -20.62 -8.34
N GLY A 367 -17.81 -20.96 -9.36
CA GLY A 367 -18.05 -20.54 -10.75
C GLY A 367 -19.39 -21.00 -11.30
N PHE A 368 -19.78 -22.25 -11.01
CA PHE A 368 -21.10 -22.75 -11.38
C PHE A 368 -22.21 -21.91 -10.76
N GLN A 369 -22.12 -21.56 -9.48
CA GLN A 369 -23.11 -20.69 -8.85
C GLN A 369 -23.07 -19.28 -9.43
N TRP A 370 -21.93 -18.78 -9.91
CA TRP A 370 -21.84 -17.46 -10.53
C TRP A 370 -22.53 -17.39 -11.90
N ARG A 371 -22.39 -18.44 -12.73
CA ARG A 371 -22.89 -18.45 -14.11
C ARG A 371 -24.22 -19.19 -14.30
N HIS A 372 -24.54 -20.11 -13.39
CA HIS A 372 -25.64 -21.07 -13.52
C HIS A 372 -26.43 -21.24 -12.21
N PHE A 373 -26.62 -20.16 -11.44
CA PHE A 373 -27.27 -20.23 -10.13
C PHE A 373 -28.67 -20.87 -10.23
N GLY A 374 -28.91 -21.93 -9.46
CA GLY A 374 -30.18 -22.68 -9.46
C GLY A 374 -30.37 -23.67 -10.61
N ALA A 375 -29.39 -23.84 -11.51
CA ALA A 375 -29.39 -24.94 -12.47
C ALA A 375 -29.19 -26.29 -11.76
N ARG A 376 -29.80 -27.36 -12.27
CA ARG A 376 -29.61 -28.71 -11.74
C ARG A 376 -28.25 -29.24 -12.16
N TYR A 377 -27.32 -29.38 -11.21
CA TYR A 377 -26.02 -30.00 -11.48
C TYR A 377 -26.16 -31.47 -11.86
N THR A 378 -25.39 -31.90 -12.85
CA THR A 378 -25.26 -33.30 -13.27
C THR A 378 -23.82 -33.79 -13.09
N ASN A 379 -22.89 -33.30 -13.91
CA ASN A 379 -21.45 -33.56 -13.83
C ASN A 379 -20.65 -32.39 -14.41
N MET A 380 -19.32 -32.44 -14.28
CA MET A 380 -18.40 -31.39 -14.75
C MET A 380 -18.23 -31.29 -16.28
N HIS A 381 -18.75 -32.24 -17.06
CA HIS A 381 -18.64 -32.27 -18.52
C HIS A 381 -19.89 -31.77 -19.25
N ALA A 382 -20.98 -31.55 -18.52
CA ALA A 382 -22.24 -31.10 -19.10
C ALA A 382 -22.18 -29.63 -19.52
N ASP A 383 -22.90 -29.30 -20.60
CA ASP A 383 -23.09 -27.91 -21.03
C ASP A 383 -24.25 -27.27 -20.24
N TYR A 384 -23.91 -26.30 -19.40
CA TYR A 384 -24.87 -25.53 -18.60
C TYR A 384 -25.23 -24.18 -19.24
N THR A 385 -24.82 -23.92 -20.49
CA THR A 385 -25.16 -22.70 -21.22
C THR A 385 -26.67 -22.45 -21.18
N SER A 386 -27.05 -21.22 -20.82
CA SER A 386 -28.45 -20.80 -20.66
C SER A 386 -29.26 -21.54 -19.59
N GLN A 387 -28.62 -22.32 -18.70
CA GLN A 387 -29.26 -22.91 -17.53
C GLN A 387 -28.99 -22.08 -16.28
N GLY A 388 -29.99 -21.96 -15.40
CA GLY A 388 -29.89 -21.18 -14.17
C GLY A 388 -29.86 -19.67 -14.43
N PHE A 389 -29.36 -18.92 -13.46
CA PHE A 389 -29.21 -17.47 -13.53
C PHE A 389 -27.72 -17.07 -13.57
N ASP A 390 -27.31 -16.37 -14.61
CA ASP A 390 -25.95 -15.81 -14.75
C ASP A 390 -25.84 -14.51 -13.95
N GLN A 391 -25.42 -14.65 -12.71
CA GLN A 391 -25.22 -13.52 -11.79
C GLN A 391 -24.07 -12.62 -12.25
N LEU A 392 -22.99 -13.17 -12.83
CA LEU A 392 -21.84 -12.37 -13.27
C LEU A 392 -22.23 -11.43 -14.41
N SER A 393 -22.99 -11.93 -15.38
CA SER A 393 -23.53 -11.12 -16.47
C SER A 393 -24.50 -10.03 -15.95
N ASP A 394 -25.42 -10.39 -15.04
CA ASP A 394 -26.37 -9.44 -14.44
C ASP A 394 -25.69 -8.32 -13.65
N ILE A 395 -24.64 -8.62 -12.85
CA ILE A 395 -23.92 -7.55 -12.14
C ILE A 395 -23.18 -6.63 -13.10
N ILE A 396 -22.59 -7.15 -14.19
CA ILE A 396 -21.90 -6.34 -15.19
C ILE A 396 -22.89 -5.43 -15.92
N ASP A 397 -24.06 -5.95 -16.31
CA ASP A 397 -25.15 -5.17 -16.88
C ASP A 397 -25.59 -4.05 -15.93
N LYS A 398 -25.86 -4.37 -14.67
CA LYS A 398 -26.25 -3.37 -13.65
C LYS A 398 -25.18 -2.31 -13.46
N ILE A 399 -23.90 -2.67 -13.40
CA ILE A 399 -22.81 -1.69 -13.25
C ILE A 399 -22.77 -0.72 -14.44
N LYS A 400 -22.98 -1.23 -15.66
CA LYS A 400 -22.97 -0.41 -16.89
C LYS A 400 -24.20 0.48 -17.01
N ASN A 401 -25.38 -0.06 -16.69
CA ASN A 401 -26.66 0.54 -17.08
C ASN A 401 -27.46 1.11 -15.89
N ARG A 402 -27.18 0.66 -14.67
CA ARG A 402 -27.89 1.01 -13.41
C ARG A 402 -26.89 1.12 -12.24
N PRO A 403 -25.84 1.97 -12.32
CA PRO A 403 -24.73 1.96 -11.36
C PRO A 403 -25.14 2.30 -9.91
N ASP A 404 -26.23 3.03 -9.70
CA ASP A 404 -26.76 3.36 -8.37
C ASP A 404 -27.61 2.23 -7.75
N ASP A 405 -27.77 1.09 -8.44
CA ASP A 405 -28.50 -0.07 -7.91
C ASP A 405 -27.79 -0.60 -6.65
N ARG A 406 -28.56 -0.83 -5.60
CA ARG A 406 -28.07 -1.36 -4.32
C ARG A 406 -28.06 -2.90 -4.25
N ARG A 407 -28.38 -3.56 -5.37
CA ARG A 407 -28.58 -5.02 -5.52
C ARG A 407 -27.60 -5.61 -6.53
N ILE A 408 -26.42 -5.01 -6.66
CA ILE A 408 -25.31 -5.54 -7.46
C ILE A 408 -24.58 -6.56 -6.59
N ILE A 409 -25.12 -7.78 -6.53
CA ILE A 409 -24.71 -8.85 -5.61
C ILE A 409 -24.41 -10.13 -6.41
N LEU A 410 -23.33 -10.80 -6.04
CA LEU A 410 -22.91 -12.09 -6.56
C LEU A 410 -22.83 -13.09 -5.40
N SER A 411 -23.54 -14.22 -5.47
CA SER A 411 -23.56 -15.23 -4.39
C SER A 411 -23.14 -16.61 -4.89
N ALA A 412 -22.21 -17.24 -4.17
CA ALA A 412 -21.89 -18.65 -4.31
C ALA A 412 -22.69 -19.53 -3.31
N TRP A 413 -23.39 -18.94 -2.34
CA TRP A 413 -24.06 -19.71 -1.29
C TRP A 413 -25.45 -20.16 -1.71
N ASN A 414 -25.57 -21.43 -2.10
CA ASN A 414 -26.83 -22.08 -2.45
C ASN A 414 -27.12 -23.25 -1.48
N PRO A 415 -28.02 -23.09 -0.49
CA PRO A 415 -28.36 -24.13 0.48
C PRO A 415 -28.82 -25.46 -0.11
N GLN A 416 -29.46 -25.45 -1.28
CA GLN A 416 -29.95 -26.66 -1.95
C GLN A 416 -28.79 -27.53 -2.47
N ASP A 417 -27.71 -26.89 -2.92
CA ASP A 417 -26.59 -27.54 -3.58
C ASP A 417 -25.41 -27.85 -2.65
N LEU A 418 -25.41 -27.37 -1.39
CA LEU A 418 -24.28 -27.53 -0.46
C LEU A 418 -23.83 -28.99 -0.30
N LYS A 419 -24.76 -29.95 -0.33
CA LYS A 419 -24.46 -31.38 -0.21
C LYS A 419 -23.87 -32.00 -1.47
N LEU A 420 -23.91 -31.28 -2.59
CA LEU A 420 -23.35 -31.70 -3.87
C LEU A 420 -21.92 -31.18 -4.08
N MET A 421 -21.47 -30.22 -3.27
CA MET A 421 -20.18 -29.56 -3.42
C MET A 421 -19.09 -30.34 -2.68
N ALA A 422 -17.93 -30.51 -3.33
CA ALA A 422 -16.75 -31.06 -2.67
C ALA A 422 -16.30 -30.18 -1.48
N LEU A 423 -16.45 -28.86 -1.61
CA LEU A 423 -16.20 -27.93 -0.51
C LEU A 423 -17.24 -26.79 -0.54
N PRO A 424 -18.02 -26.59 0.54
CA PRO A 424 -18.92 -25.45 0.63
C PRO A 424 -18.17 -24.11 0.50
N PRO A 425 -18.68 -23.12 -0.26
CA PRO A 425 -18.00 -21.86 -0.53
C PRO A 425 -17.51 -21.14 0.72
N CYS A 426 -16.23 -20.78 0.75
CA CYS A 426 -15.64 -19.99 1.84
C CYS A 426 -16.00 -18.51 1.68
N HIS A 427 -15.72 -17.93 0.52
CA HIS A 427 -16.18 -16.60 0.11
C HIS A 427 -17.59 -16.72 -0.52
N MET A 428 -18.59 -16.35 0.27
CA MET A 428 -20.00 -16.71 0.02
C MET A 428 -20.70 -15.74 -0.90
N PHE A 429 -20.47 -14.44 -0.74
CA PHE A 429 -21.08 -13.43 -1.59
C PHE A 429 -20.22 -12.16 -1.63
N ALA A 430 -20.38 -11.39 -2.70
CA ALA A 430 -19.80 -10.08 -2.89
C ALA A 430 -20.86 -9.07 -3.32
N GLN A 431 -20.75 -7.85 -2.81
CA GLN A 431 -21.55 -6.71 -3.23
C GLN A 431 -20.65 -5.67 -3.87
N PHE A 432 -21.09 -5.12 -4.99
CA PHE A 432 -20.39 -4.07 -5.72
C PHE A 432 -21.06 -2.70 -5.50
N TYR A 433 -20.25 -1.65 -5.56
CA TYR A 433 -20.70 -0.28 -5.35
C TYR A 433 -20.00 0.65 -6.35
N VAL A 434 -20.79 1.38 -7.13
CA VAL A 434 -20.28 2.39 -8.06
C VAL A 434 -20.45 3.77 -7.45
N ALA A 435 -19.38 4.56 -7.40
CA ALA A 435 -19.43 5.95 -6.99
C ALA A 435 -18.29 6.74 -7.60
N ASN A 436 -18.59 7.97 -8.05
CA ASN A 436 -17.58 8.90 -8.58
C ASN A 436 -16.69 8.32 -9.71
N GLY A 437 -17.25 7.46 -10.56
CA GLY A 437 -16.54 6.77 -11.64
C GLY A 437 -15.67 5.59 -11.17
N GLU A 438 -15.79 5.18 -9.90
CA GLU A 438 -15.05 4.06 -9.31
C GLU A 438 -15.96 2.88 -8.98
N LEU A 439 -15.43 1.67 -9.08
CA LEU A 439 -16.06 0.42 -8.64
C LEU A 439 -15.34 -0.13 -7.41
N SER A 440 -16.08 -0.30 -6.33
CA SER A 440 -15.63 -0.97 -5.10
C SER A 440 -16.33 -2.32 -4.93
N CYS A 441 -15.70 -3.24 -4.20
CA CYS A 441 -16.23 -4.55 -3.88
C CYS A 441 -16.13 -4.83 -2.39
N GLN A 442 -17.22 -5.29 -1.78
CA GLN A 442 -17.24 -5.86 -0.44
C GLN A 442 -17.53 -7.36 -0.53
N MET A 443 -16.62 -8.20 -0.07
CA MET A 443 -16.77 -9.66 -0.06
C MET A 443 -16.91 -10.20 1.35
N TYR A 444 -17.87 -11.10 1.58
CA TYR A 444 -18.03 -11.83 2.84
C TYR A 444 -17.49 -13.26 2.73
N GLN A 445 -16.54 -13.58 3.61
CA GLN A 445 -15.94 -14.90 3.75
C GLN A 445 -16.29 -15.51 5.10
N ARG A 446 -17.08 -16.58 5.13
CA ARG A 446 -17.52 -17.22 6.40
C ARG A 446 -16.38 -17.84 7.19
N SER A 447 -15.34 -18.31 6.52
CA SER A 447 -14.23 -19.05 7.10
C SER A 447 -12.96 -18.72 6.33
N ALA A 448 -11.97 -18.20 7.05
CA ALA A 448 -10.82 -17.57 6.46
C ALA A 448 -9.53 -18.03 7.15
N ASP A 449 -8.82 -18.94 6.47
CA ASP A 449 -7.47 -19.30 6.86
C ASP A 449 -6.53 -18.13 6.58
N MET A 450 -6.10 -17.46 7.66
CA MET A 450 -5.19 -16.33 7.60
C MET A 450 -3.80 -16.72 7.10
N GLY A 451 -3.42 -17.98 7.22
CA GLY A 451 -2.18 -18.56 6.73
C GLY A 451 -2.15 -18.63 5.22
N LEU A 452 -2.99 -19.46 4.60
CA LEU A 452 -2.95 -19.72 3.16
C LEU A 452 -4.04 -18.97 2.38
N GLY A 453 -5.30 -19.13 2.78
CA GLY A 453 -6.46 -18.71 2.00
C GLY A 453 -6.60 -17.19 1.86
N VAL A 454 -6.46 -16.44 2.94
CA VAL A 454 -6.73 -14.99 2.96
C VAL A 454 -5.83 -14.19 2.01
N PRO A 455 -4.50 -14.37 1.98
CA PRO A 455 -3.65 -13.71 0.99
C PRO A 455 -4.10 -13.96 -0.46
N PHE A 456 -4.54 -15.19 -0.75
CA PHE A 456 -5.06 -15.58 -2.06
C PHE A 456 -6.40 -14.91 -2.36
N ASN A 457 -7.32 -14.89 -1.38
CA ASN A 457 -8.65 -14.31 -1.54
C ASN A 457 -8.64 -12.78 -1.64
N ILE A 458 -7.71 -12.09 -0.96
CA ILE A 458 -7.48 -10.65 -1.14
C ILE A 458 -7.13 -10.36 -2.59
N ALA A 459 -6.13 -11.06 -3.14
CA ALA A 459 -5.69 -10.87 -4.51
C ALA A 459 -6.79 -11.25 -5.52
N SER A 460 -7.49 -12.36 -5.31
CA SER A 460 -8.55 -12.84 -6.22
C SER A 460 -9.71 -11.85 -6.35
N TYR A 461 -10.27 -11.36 -5.24
CA TYR A 461 -11.39 -10.41 -5.33
C TYR A 461 -10.96 -8.98 -5.66
N ALA A 462 -9.72 -8.57 -5.32
CA ALA A 462 -9.15 -7.34 -5.86
C ALA A 462 -9.03 -7.42 -7.39
N LEU A 463 -8.56 -8.56 -7.93
CA LEU A 463 -8.44 -8.79 -9.37
C LEU A 463 -9.82 -8.79 -10.04
N LEU A 464 -10.81 -9.49 -9.48
CA LEU A 464 -12.19 -9.48 -9.99
C LEU A 464 -12.74 -8.06 -10.06
N THR A 465 -12.51 -7.26 -9.01
CA THR A 465 -12.94 -5.86 -8.97
C THR A 465 -12.28 -5.04 -10.08
N CYS A 466 -10.96 -5.19 -10.27
CA CYS A 466 -10.24 -4.51 -11.33
C CYS A 466 -10.71 -4.95 -12.73
N MET A 467 -10.97 -6.25 -12.94
CA MET A 467 -11.49 -6.78 -14.21
C MET A 467 -12.87 -6.23 -14.55
N ILE A 468 -13.80 -6.24 -13.58
CA ILE A 468 -15.15 -5.71 -13.78
C ILE A 468 -15.10 -4.19 -14.01
N ALA A 469 -14.32 -3.45 -13.21
CA ALA A 469 -14.13 -2.02 -13.41
C ALA A 469 -13.65 -1.72 -14.84
N HIS A 470 -12.65 -2.47 -15.31
CA HIS A 470 -12.07 -2.34 -16.65
C HIS A 470 -13.09 -2.56 -17.77
N VAL A 471 -13.85 -3.66 -17.75
CA VAL A 471 -14.85 -3.95 -18.81
C VAL A 471 -16.09 -3.05 -18.74
N CYS A 472 -16.27 -2.34 -17.63
CA CYS A 472 -17.32 -1.34 -17.43
C CYS A 472 -16.84 0.10 -17.65
N GLY A 473 -15.56 0.33 -17.96
CA GLY A 473 -15.02 1.68 -18.15
C GLY A 473 -14.94 2.53 -16.88
N LEU A 474 -14.82 1.87 -15.72
CA LEU A 474 -14.69 2.48 -14.40
C LEU A 474 -13.26 2.34 -13.86
N PHE A 475 -12.91 3.14 -12.87
CA PHE A 475 -11.67 3.00 -12.10
C PHE A 475 -11.85 2.02 -10.93
N PRO A 476 -10.83 1.24 -10.55
CA PRO A 476 -10.88 0.47 -9.31
C PRO A 476 -10.92 1.38 -8.07
N GLY A 477 -11.86 1.15 -7.16
CA GLY A 477 -12.02 1.86 -5.89
C GLY A 477 -11.36 1.12 -4.73
N ASP A 478 -12.18 0.53 -3.85
CA ASP A 478 -11.74 -0.20 -2.67
C ASP A 478 -12.18 -1.66 -2.71
N PHE A 479 -11.33 -2.56 -2.20
CA PHE A 479 -11.73 -3.92 -1.84
C PHE A 479 -11.88 -4.02 -0.31
N ILE A 480 -13.05 -4.46 0.14
CA ILE A 480 -13.40 -4.65 1.55
C ILE A 480 -13.62 -6.14 1.79
N HIS A 481 -12.83 -6.72 2.69
CA HIS A 481 -12.90 -8.13 3.06
C HIS A 481 -13.56 -8.27 4.42
N ILE A 482 -14.81 -8.71 4.44
CA ILE A 482 -15.55 -9.04 5.65
C ILE A 482 -15.36 -10.52 5.96
N ILE A 483 -14.95 -10.84 7.17
CA ILE A 483 -14.62 -12.21 7.58
C ILE A 483 -15.51 -12.62 8.75
N GLY A 484 -16.15 -13.78 8.62
CA GLY A 484 -16.83 -14.48 9.69
C GLY A 484 -15.82 -15.04 10.68
N ASP A 485 -15.44 -16.30 10.53
CA ASP A 485 -14.40 -16.96 11.32
C ASP A 485 -13.01 -16.73 10.69
N ALA A 486 -12.26 -15.77 11.23
CA ALA A 486 -10.86 -15.52 10.88
C ALA A 486 -9.99 -16.38 11.78
N HIS A 487 -9.19 -17.29 11.21
CA HIS A 487 -8.43 -18.24 12.00
C HIS A 487 -7.01 -18.48 11.50
N VAL A 488 -6.17 -18.89 12.45
CA VAL A 488 -4.81 -19.38 12.23
C VAL A 488 -4.78 -20.82 12.72
N TYR A 489 -4.41 -21.76 11.84
CA TYR A 489 -4.14 -23.13 12.24
C TYR A 489 -2.95 -23.18 13.19
N LYS A 490 -3.00 -24.07 14.20
CA LYS A 490 -1.90 -24.22 15.17
C LYS A 490 -0.55 -24.51 14.49
N THR A 491 -0.57 -25.26 13.40
CA THR A 491 0.62 -25.57 12.57
C THR A 491 1.19 -24.35 11.84
N HIS A 492 0.41 -23.28 11.67
CA HIS A 492 0.83 -22.06 10.96
C HIS A 492 1.30 -20.94 11.90
N ILE A 493 1.15 -21.10 13.23
CA ILE A 493 1.54 -20.05 14.20
C ILE A 493 3.01 -19.66 14.03
N ARG A 494 3.93 -20.64 14.00
CA ARG A 494 5.37 -20.36 13.86
C ARG A 494 5.72 -19.74 12.50
N PRO A 495 5.28 -20.28 11.35
CA PRO A 495 5.42 -19.62 10.04
C PRO A 495 4.90 -18.18 10.01
N LEU A 496 3.74 -17.91 10.61
CA LEU A 496 3.17 -16.56 10.67
C LEU A 496 3.94 -15.63 11.61
N GLN A 497 4.48 -16.14 12.72
CA GLN A 497 5.39 -15.37 13.57
C GLN A 497 6.67 -14.96 12.82
N GLU A 498 7.21 -15.82 11.94
CA GLU A 498 8.29 -15.46 11.03
C GLU A 498 7.85 -14.36 10.04
N GLN A 499 6.67 -14.51 9.43
CA GLN A 499 6.11 -13.50 8.53
C GLN A 499 5.96 -12.13 9.22
N LEU A 500 5.52 -12.10 10.48
CA LEU A 500 5.34 -10.87 11.26
C LEU A 500 6.65 -10.12 11.55
N GLN A 501 7.81 -10.77 11.43
CA GLN A 501 9.12 -10.10 11.53
C GLN A 501 9.56 -9.44 10.21
N LYS A 502 8.92 -9.76 9.08
CA LYS A 502 9.25 -9.21 7.77
C LYS A 502 8.54 -7.88 7.57
N LEU A 503 9.28 -6.83 7.24
CA LEU A 503 8.69 -5.53 6.90
C LEU A 503 8.00 -5.59 5.53
N PRO A 504 6.80 -5.02 5.36
CA PRO A 504 6.19 -4.83 4.05
C PRO A 504 7.10 -4.06 3.10
N LYS A 505 6.98 -4.38 1.83
CA LYS A 505 7.52 -3.62 0.70
C LYS A 505 6.32 -3.05 -0.09
N PRO A 506 6.54 -2.05 -0.96
CA PRO A 506 5.46 -1.54 -1.81
C PRO A 506 4.70 -2.65 -2.53
N PHE A 507 3.38 -2.54 -2.53
CA PHE A 507 2.54 -3.40 -3.35
C PHE A 507 2.83 -3.21 -4.85
N PRO A 508 2.69 -4.27 -5.66
CA PRO A 508 2.87 -4.16 -7.10
C PRO A 508 1.78 -3.32 -7.76
N ILE A 509 2.02 -2.89 -8.99
CA ILE A 509 1.01 -2.26 -9.85
C ILE A 509 0.47 -3.34 -10.80
N LEU A 510 -0.85 -3.52 -10.81
CA LEU A 510 -1.52 -4.38 -11.79
C LEU A 510 -1.73 -3.61 -13.10
N LYS A 511 -1.26 -4.16 -14.21
CA LYS A 511 -1.64 -3.75 -15.56
C LYS A 511 -2.53 -4.81 -16.19
N ILE A 512 -3.63 -4.36 -16.78
CA ILE A 512 -4.59 -5.19 -17.50
C ILE A 512 -4.49 -4.84 -18.99
N ASN A 513 -4.53 -5.85 -19.86
CA ASN A 513 -4.53 -5.65 -21.31
C ASN A 513 -5.70 -4.73 -21.74
N PRO A 514 -5.41 -3.52 -22.28
CA PRO A 514 -6.44 -2.54 -22.57
C PRO A 514 -7.40 -2.96 -23.69
N ALA A 515 -7.00 -3.92 -24.53
CA ALA A 515 -7.79 -4.41 -25.66
C ALA A 515 -8.96 -5.32 -25.24
N LYS A 516 -8.89 -5.94 -24.06
CA LYS A 516 -9.94 -6.83 -23.55
C LYS A 516 -11.13 -5.99 -23.07
N LYS A 517 -12.33 -6.23 -23.60
CA LYS A 517 -13.56 -5.48 -23.27
C LYS A 517 -14.68 -6.35 -22.73
N ASP A 518 -14.42 -7.66 -22.64
CA ASP A 518 -15.38 -8.66 -22.20
C ASP A 518 -14.74 -9.53 -21.12
N ILE A 519 -15.51 -9.82 -20.07
CA ILE A 519 -15.05 -10.55 -18.89
C ILE A 519 -14.64 -11.98 -19.24
N ASP A 520 -15.30 -12.57 -20.24
CA ASP A 520 -15.06 -13.94 -20.71
C ASP A 520 -13.85 -14.04 -21.65
N SER A 521 -13.32 -12.91 -22.12
CA SER A 521 -12.22 -12.88 -23.09
C SER A 521 -10.82 -12.91 -22.46
N PHE A 522 -10.72 -12.76 -21.13
CA PHE A 522 -9.44 -12.67 -20.44
C PHE A 522 -8.70 -14.01 -20.40
N VAL A 523 -7.38 -13.93 -20.57
CA VAL A 523 -6.44 -15.04 -20.32
C VAL A 523 -5.34 -14.59 -19.34
N ALA A 524 -4.60 -15.52 -18.75
CA ALA A 524 -3.61 -15.18 -17.74
C ALA A 524 -2.52 -14.19 -18.22
N ALA A 525 -2.16 -14.23 -19.50
CA ALA A 525 -1.20 -13.31 -20.12
C ALA A 525 -1.69 -11.85 -20.21
N ASP A 526 -2.99 -11.59 -19.98
CA ASP A 526 -3.55 -10.24 -20.00
C ASP A 526 -3.27 -9.45 -18.71
N PHE A 527 -2.63 -10.08 -17.70
CA PHE A 527 -2.36 -9.49 -16.40
C PHE A 527 -0.86 -9.44 -16.10
N GLU A 528 -0.32 -8.24 -15.96
CA GLU A 528 1.09 -8.01 -15.62
C GLU A 528 1.18 -7.36 -14.23
N LEU A 529 2.03 -7.91 -13.36
CA LEU A 529 2.40 -7.29 -12.09
C LEU A 529 3.74 -6.57 -12.22
N VAL A 530 3.70 -5.24 -12.17
CA VAL A 530 4.89 -4.40 -12.20
C VAL A 530 5.36 -4.15 -10.77
N GLY A 531 6.63 -4.47 -10.50
CA GLY A 531 7.25 -4.14 -9.21
C GLY A 531 6.99 -5.13 -8.08
N TYR A 532 6.53 -6.35 -8.36
CA TYR A 532 6.31 -7.36 -7.32
C TYR A 532 7.64 -7.96 -6.82
N ASP A 533 8.15 -7.43 -5.70
CA ASP A 533 9.37 -7.89 -5.02
C ASP A 533 9.08 -8.42 -3.61
N PRO A 534 8.33 -9.52 -3.43
CA PRO A 534 8.02 -10.03 -2.09
C PRO A 534 9.25 -10.62 -1.40
N HIS A 535 9.18 -10.77 -0.09
CA HIS A 535 10.03 -11.70 0.64
C HIS A 535 9.84 -13.14 0.14
N GLN A 536 10.78 -14.01 0.50
CA GLN A 536 10.71 -15.43 0.12
C GLN A 536 9.41 -16.10 0.61
N GLU A 537 9.05 -17.17 -0.09
CA GLU A 537 7.93 -18.03 0.28
C GLU A 537 8.11 -18.56 1.70
N ILE A 538 6.99 -18.73 2.40
CA ILE A 538 6.94 -19.32 3.73
C ILE A 538 6.05 -20.56 3.60
N GLU A 539 6.65 -21.73 3.74
CA GLU A 539 5.95 -23.00 3.58
C GLU A 539 4.90 -23.18 4.70
N MET A 540 3.66 -23.42 4.30
CA MET A 540 2.54 -23.75 5.18
C MET A 540 1.74 -24.87 4.53
N LYS A 541 1.58 -25.99 5.25
CA LYS A 541 0.81 -27.13 4.75
C LYS A 541 -0.68 -26.86 4.89
N MET A 542 -1.44 -27.17 3.84
CA MET A 542 -2.89 -27.12 3.88
C MET A 542 -3.44 -28.13 4.90
N ALA A 543 -4.43 -27.73 5.70
CA ALA A 543 -5.15 -28.63 6.57
C ALA A 543 -6.30 -29.27 5.77
N VAL A 544 -6.26 -30.59 5.60
CA VAL A 544 -7.24 -31.36 4.80
C VAL A 544 -8.36 -31.88 5.70
#